data_AF-A0A9P6XIN8-F1
#
_entry.id   AF-A0A9P6XIN8-F1
#
_cell.length_a   1.000
_cell.length_b   1.000
_cell.length_c   1.000
_cell.angle_alpha   90.00
_cell.angle_beta   90.00
_cell.angle_gamma   90.00
#
_symmetry.space_group_name_H-M   'P 1'
#
loop_
_entity.id
_entity.type
_entity.pdbx_description
1 polymer ?
#
loop_
_entity_poly.entity_id
_entity_poly.type
_entity_poly.pdbx_seq_one_letter_code
_entity_poly.pdbx_strand_id
1 'polypeptide(L)'
;MFRCNEKKVQWYLQRKLATTLESEPNAIKLNFEAKGDGHKPGDYMIEERTNVCVSCGKMDHLTLHHVVPDMYRQWMPLVIKSKSSRDLLLLCKQCHTDYEVHATTLKKQFAKRFDIPLEGKGWVDLPEHRKARKAASALLKASDKIPKDRQLVLEMVIKNFWKENYENETVDWQTVLKECSEIKDHFKGPDFIEHGNSAIQQLTQNHIVDENGLDFWPDLERFIKEWRQHFLDHMKPKYLSKLWSVEGEIYSR
;
A
#
# COMPACT_ATOMS: atom_id res chain seq x y z
N MET A 1 -3.06 8.91 27.13
CA MET A 1 -3.97 7.77 26.91
C MET A 1 -3.65 7.13 25.56
N PHE A 2 -3.60 5.80 25.47
CA PHE A 2 -3.33 5.05 24.24
C PHE A 2 -4.47 4.04 24.02
N ARG A 3 -4.97 3.91 22.79
CA ARG A 3 -6.04 2.96 22.45
C ARG A 3 -5.48 1.75 21.72
N CYS A 4 -5.92 0.55 22.09
CA CYS A 4 -5.51 -0.68 21.43
C CYS A 4 -6.62 -1.73 21.36
N ASN A 5 -6.37 -2.77 20.58
CA ASN A 5 -7.29 -3.90 20.49
C ASN A 5 -7.20 -4.80 21.74
N GLU A 6 -8.24 -5.61 21.92
CA GLU A 6 -8.36 -6.55 23.04
C GLU A 6 -7.16 -7.49 23.16
N LYS A 7 -6.62 -7.97 22.04
CA LYS A 7 -5.43 -8.84 22.04
C LYS A 7 -4.23 -8.17 22.72
N LYS A 8 -4.01 -6.87 22.48
CA LYS A 8 -2.92 -6.11 23.10
C LYS A 8 -3.21 -5.83 24.58
N VAL A 9 -4.46 -5.55 24.95
CA VAL A 9 -4.90 -5.46 26.36
C VAL A 9 -4.53 -6.74 27.11
N GLN A 10 -4.96 -7.89 26.59
CA GLN A 10 -4.68 -9.20 27.20
C GLN A 10 -3.18 -9.49 27.30
N TRP A 11 -2.38 -9.12 26.29
CA TRP A 11 -0.93 -9.26 26.34
C TRP A 11 -0.29 -8.50 27.51
N TYR A 12 -0.75 -7.27 27.80
CA TYR A 12 -0.24 -6.48 28.93
C TYR A 12 -0.65 -7.09 30.28
N LEU A 13 -1.91 -7.52 30.40
CA LEU A 13 -2.43 -8.13 31.62
C LEU A 13 -1.73 -9.46 31.95
N GLN A 14 -1.59 -10.36 30.97
CA GLN A 14 -0.94 -11.67 31.15
C GLN A 14 0.51 -11.55 31.60
N ARG A 15 1.21 -10.50 31.15
CA ARG A 15 2.61 -10.22 31.52
C ARG A 15 2.75 -9.40 32.79
N LYS A 16 1.64 -9.10 33.48
CA LYS A 16 1.61 -8.24 34.68
C LYS A 16 2.18 -6.84 34.44
N LEU A 17 2.12 -6.37 33.20
CA LEU A 17 2.57 -5.04 32.79
C LEU A 17 1.46 -3.98 32.94
N ALA A 18 0.23 -4.42 33.21
CA ALA A 18 -0.91 -3.57 33.51
C ALA A 18 -1.85 -4.22 34.53
N THR A 19 -2.75 -3.43 35.09
CA THR A 19 -3.84 -3.84 35.99
C THR A 19 -5.18 -3.32 35.47
N THR A 20 -6.26 -4.05 35.76
CA THR A 20 -7.63 -3.62 35.45
C THR A 20 -8.08 -2.54 36.42
N LEU A 21 -8.97 -1.66 35.98
CA LEU A 21 -9.57 -0.60 36.79
C LEU A 21 -11.02 -0.95 37.11
N GLU A 22 -11.41 -0.93 38.38
CA GLU A 22 -12.79 -1.25 38.80
C GLU A 22 -13.81 -0.26 38.25
N SER A 23 -13.45 1.03 38.17
CA SER A 23 -14.32 2.10 37.68
C SER A 23 -14.37 2.20 36.15
N GLU A 24 -13.45 1.56 35.43
CA GLU A 24 -13.31 1.69 33.97
C GLU A 24 -13.05 0.31 33.33
N PRO A 25 -14.10 -0.47 33.05
CA PRO A 25 -13.95 -1.87 32.59
C PRO A 25 -13.26 -2.00 31.22
N ASN A 26 -13.26 -0.95 30.41
CA ASN A 26 -12.60 -0.92 29.10
C ASN A 26 -11.20 -0.28 29.13
N ALA A 27 -10.64 -0.03 30.32
CA ALA A 27 -9.33 0.57 30.49
C ALA A 27 -8.42 -0.31 31.37
N ILE A 28 -7.12 -0.24 31.08
CA ILE A 28 -6.07 -0.84 31.90
C ILE A 28 -5.07 0.23 32.30
N LYS A 29 -4.54 0.14 33.51
CA LYS A 29 -3.47 0.99 34.00
C LYS A 29 -2.13 0.29 33.83
N LEU A 30 -1.19 0.91 33.13
CA LEU A 30 0.18 0.38 33.04
C LEU A 30 0.85 0.40 34.42
N ASN A 31 1.59 -0.66 34.72
CA ASN A 31 2.33 -0.81 35.98
C ASN A 31 3.74 -0.20 35.93
N PHE A 32 4.06 0.51 34.84
CA PHE A 32 5.35 1.14 34.59
C PHE A 32 5.15 2.50 33.93
N GLU A 33 6.18 3.35 34.03
CA GLU A 33 6.20 4.65 33.36
C GLU A 33 6.56 4.46 31.89
N ALA A 34 5.64 4.84 31.00
CA ALA A 34 5.88 4.78 29.57
C ALA A 34 6.91 5.84 29.16
N LYS A 35 7.79 5.50 28.21
CA LYS A 35 8.73 6.48 27.63
C LYS A 35 7.98 7.44 26.70
N GLY A 36 8.21 8.74 26.88
CA GLY A 36 7.65 9.82 26.07
C GLY A 36 6.41 10.47 26.68
N ASP A 37 6.15 11.72 26.32
CA ASP A 37 5.11 12.57 26.94
C ASP A 37 3.68 12.23 26.50
N GLY A 38 3.52 11.28 25.59
CA GLY A 38 2.24 10.94 24.98
C GLY A 38 1.70 12.06 24.09
N HIS A 39 0.39 12.04 23.85
CA HIS A 39 -0.31 13.08 23.09
C HIS A 39 -0.84 14.16 24.03
N LYS A 40 -0.77 15.42 23.59
CA LYS A 40 -1.23 16.59 24.34
C LYS A 40 -2.75 16.52 24.60
N PRO A 41 -3.24 17.06 25.75
CA PRO A 41 -4.67 17.28 25.95
C PRO A 41 -5.27 18.07 24.78
N GLY A 42 -6.46 17.67 24.32
CA GLY A 42 -7.11 18.25 23.14
C GLY A 42 -6.56 17.80 21.79
N ASP A 43 -5.59 16.88 21.74
CA ASP A 43 -5.11 16.33 20.46
C ASP A 43 -6.10 15.29 19.87
N TYR A 44 -6.23 15.28 18.54
CA TYR A 44 -7.03 14.31 17.79
C TYR A 44 -6.76 12.84 18.18
N MET A 45 -5.55 12.52 18.58
CA MET A 45 -5.10 11.15 18.88
C MET A 45 -5.58 10.62 20.23
N ILE A 46 -6.07 11.49 21.12
CA ILE A 46 -6.69 11.09 22.40
C ILE A 46 -8.21 11.16 22.38
N GLU A 47 -8.79 11.74 21.33
CA GLU A 47 -10.24 11.86 21.16
C GLU A 47 -10.91 10.48 21.09
N GLU A 48 -12.11 10.38 21.66
CA GLU A 48 -12.97 9.22 21.51
C GLU A 48 -13.52 9.13 20.09
N ARG A 49 -13.33 7.98 19.45
CA ARG A 49 -13.76 7.76 18.07
C ARG A 49 -14.78 6.64 18.02
N THR A 50 -15.86 6.89 17.29
CA THR A 50 -16.85 5.87 16.96
C THR A 50 -16.45 5.12 15.70
N ASN A 51 -16.77 3.83 15.61
CA ASN A 51 -16.58 3.04 14.40
C ASN A 51 -17.64 3.38 13.36
N VAL A 52 -17.49 4.54 12.71
CA VAL A 52 -18.37 5.06 11.67
C VAL A 52 -17.54 5.47 10.45
N CYS A 53 -18.15 5.41 9.27
CA CYS A 53 -17.59 6.02 8.08
C CYS A 53 -17.52 7.54 8.28
N VAL A 54 -16.33 8.12 8.20
CA VAL A 54 -16.14 9.57 8.43
C VAL A 54 -16.87 10.44 7.39
N SER A 55 -17.21 9.87 6.22
CA SER A 55 -17.96 10.58 5.18
C SER A 55 -19.47 10.51 5.40
N CYS A 56 -20.06 9.31 5.45
CA CYS A 56 -21.51 9.12 5.45
C CYS A 56 -22.13 8.66 6.79
N GLY A 57 -21.32 8.33 7.80
CA GLY A 57 -21.80 7.91 9.12
C GLY A 57 -22.25 6.45 9.26
N LYS A 58 -22.22 5.66 8.18
CA LYS A 58 -22.53 4.22 8.23
C LYS A 58 -21.59 3.47 9.18
N MET A 59 -22.08 2.45 9.86
CA MET A 59 -21.33 1.65 10.84
C MET A 59 -20.91 0.27 10.29
N ASP A 60 -21.43 -0.12 9.13
CA ASP A 60 -21.23 -1.41 8.49
C ASP A 60 -20.25 -1.34 7.31
N HIS A 61 -19.66 -2.49 6.99
CA HIS A 61 -18.72 -2.66 5.86
C HIS A 61 -17.60 -1.61 5.83
N LEU A 62 -17.09 -1.30 7.01
CA LEU A 62 -16.01 -0.34 7.20
C LEU A 62 -14.67 -0.92 6.73
N THR A 63 -13.90 -0.04 6.12
CA THR A 63 -12.55 -0.27 5.64
C THR A 63 -11.66 0.81 6.21
N LEU A 64 -10.38 0.49 6.39
CA LEU A 64 -9.38 1.43 6.85
C LEU A 64 -8.74 2.09 5.62
N HIS A 65 -8.98 3.40 5.46
CA HIS A 65 -8.44 4.18 4.35
C HIS A 65 -7.20 4.96 4.79
N HIS A 66 -6.11 4.82 4.03
CA HIS A 66 -4.89 5.61 4.20
C HIS A 66 -5.01 6.89 3.37
N VAL A 67 -5.13 8.04 4.03
CA VAL A 67 -5.27 9.35 3.36
C VAL A 67 -4.08 9.62 2.43
N VAL A 68 -2.88 9.31 2.91
CA VAL A 68 -1.68 9.21 2.06
C VAL A 68 -1.54 7.74 1.63
N PRO A 69 -1.60 7.42 0.33
CA PRO A 69 -1.57 6.03 -0.13
C PRO A 69 -0.31 5.27 0.31
N ASP A 70 -0.50 3.98 0.64
CA ASP A 70 0.58 3.09 1.11
C ASP A 70 1.75 2.99 0.14
N MET A 71 1.48 3.09 -1.16
CA MET A 71 2.51 3.08 -2.20
C MET A 71 3.58 4.15 -1.99
N TYR A 72 3.24 5.28 -1.38
CA TYR A 72 4.17 6.34 -0.99
C TYR A 72 4.63 6.18 0.46
N ARG A 73 3.68 5.92 1.37
CA ARG A 73 3.91 5.92 2.82
C ARG A 73 5.02 4.95 3.24
N GLN A 74 5.08 3.77 2.62
CA GLN A 74 6.09 2.76 2.92
C GLN A 74 7.54 3.25 2.72
N TRP A 75 7.75 4.20 1.81
CA TRP A 75 9.06 4.76 1.47
C TRP A 75 9.45 5.97 2.32
N MET A 76 8.51 6.55 3.07
CA MET A 76 8.78 7.75 3.88
C MET A 76 9.78 7.50 5.02
N PRO A 77 10.48 8.56 5.50
CA PRO A 77 11.32 8.51 6.69
C PRO A 77 10.56 7.96 7.90
N LEU A 78 11.27 7.25 8.79
CA LEU A 78 10.67 6.60 9.96
C LEU A 78 9.95 7.60 10.87
N VAL A 79 10.55 8.79 11.07
CA VAL A 79 9.97 9.87 11.87
C VAL A 79 8.63 10.38 11.32
N ILE A 80 8.28 10.11 10.07
CA ILE A 80 6.98 10.46 9.49
C ILE A 80 6.04 9.24 9.47
N LYS A 81 6.54 8.07 9.08
CA LYS A 81 5.66 6.90 8.87
C LYS A 81 5.29 6.14 10.14
N SER A 82 6.09 6.24 11.21
CA SER A 82 5.94 5.47 12.47
C SER A 82 4.59 5.68 13.17
N LYS A 83 3.95 6.84 13.02
CA LYS A 83 2.65 7.20 13.63
C LYS A 83 1.57 7.45 12.56
N SER A 84 1.04 6.39 11.94
CA SER A 84 0.07 6.50 10.84
C SER A 84 -1.38 6.75 11.25
N SER A 85 -1.72 6.57 12.52
CA SER A 85 -3.12 6.57 12.98
C SER A 85 -3.85 7.91 12.85
N ARG A 86 -3.13 9.03 12.61
CA ARG A 86 -3.77 10.31 12.28
C ARG A 86 -4.43 10.27 10.90
N ASP A 87 -3.73 9.71 9.92
CA ASP A 87 -4.14 9.69 8.50
C ASP A 87 -4.78 8.36 8.11
N LEU A 88 -5.28 7.63 9.11
CA LEU A 88 -6.05 6.40 8.97
C LEU A 88 -7.51 6.67 9.34
N LEU A 89 -8.37 6.69 8.32
CA LEU A 89 -9.77 7.04 8.47
C LEU A 89 -10.67 5.86 8.09
N LEU A 90 -11.79 5.70 8.82
CA LEU A 90 -12.77 4.66 8.50
C LEU A 90 -13.68 5.14 7.37
N LEU A 91 -13.79 4.35 6.31
CA LEU A 91 -14.74 4.55 5.21
C LEU A 91 -15.57 3.28 4.99
N CYS A 92 -16.87 3.41 4.72
CA CYS A 92 -17.62 2.27 4.20
C CYS A 92 -17.14 1.95 2.78
N LYS A 93 -17.34 0.70 2.34
CA LYS A 93 -16.89 0.23 1.01
C LYS A 93 -17.31 1.15 -0.15
N GLN A 94 -18.52 1.71 -0.10
CA GLN A 94 -19.02 2.63 -1.13
C GLN A 94 -18.20 3.92 -1.17
N CYS A 95 -18.14 4.65 -0.05
CA CYS A 95 -17.37 5.88 0.06
C CYS A 95 -15.88 5.69 -0.27
N HIS A 96 -15.29 4.54 0.11
CA HIS A 96 -13.91 4.22 -0.24
C HIS A 96 -13.74 4.05 -1.76
N THR A 97 -14.64 3.29 -2.39
CA THR A 97 -14.62 3.08 -3.85
C THR A 97 -14.77 4.41 -4.60
N ASP A 98 -15.69 5.25 -4.15
CA ASP A 98 -15.94 6.58 -4.75
C ASP A 98 -14.70 7.47 -4.62
N TYR A 99 -14.04 7.48 -3.46
CA TYR A 99 -12.82 8.24 -3.27
C TYR A 99 -11.66 7.76 -4.13
N GLU A 100 -11.51 6.43 -4.30
CA GLU A 100 -10.40 5.87 -5.07
C GLU A 100 -10.40 6.32 -6.54
N VAL A 101 -11.56 6.67 -7.10
CA VAL A 101 -11.63 7.28 -8.44
C VAL A 101 -10.92 8.64 -8.47
N HIS A 102 -11.16 9.48 -7.47
CA HIS A 102 -10.49 10.78 -7.32
C HIS A 102 -9.01 10.60 -6.98
N ALA A 103 -8.69 9.73 -6.02
CA ALA A 103 -7.31 9.41 -5.66
C ALA A 103 -6.50 8.87 -6.83
N THR A 104 -7.09 8.04 -7.70
CA THR A 104 -6.45 7.54 -8.94
C THR A 104 -6.15 8.67 -9.92
N THR A 105 -7.04 9.67 -10.00
CA THR A 105 -6.82 10.85 -10.84
C THR A 105 -5.64 11.68 -10.33
N LEU A 106 -5.55 11.91 -9.02
CA LEU A 106 -4.41 12.60 -8.40
C LEU A 106 -3.09 11.80 -8.56
N LYS A 107 -3.11 10.48 -8.35
CA LYS A 107 -1.96 9.59 -8.62
C LYS A 107 -1.45 9.76 -10.07
N LYS A 108 -2.34 9.82 -11.06
CA LYS A 108 -1.96 10.08 -12.47
C LYS A 108 -1.33 11.46 -12.69
N GLN A 109 -1.74 12.48 -11.94
CA GLN A 109 -1.08 13.79 -11.96
C GLN A 109 0.32 13.70 -11.35
N PHE A 110 0.49 12.96 -10.25
CA PHE A 110 1.79 12.70 -9.66
C PHE A 110 2.73 11.89 -10.56
N ALA A 111 2.20 10.95 -11.34
CA ALA A 111 3.00 10.26 -12.35
C ALA A 111 3.67 11.22 -13.35
N LYS A 112 2.96 12.30 -13.72
CA LYS A 112 3.53 13.37 -14.55
C LYS A 112 4.48 14.27 -13.75
N ARG A 113 4.07 14.70 -12.54
CA ARG A 113 4.86 15.60 -11.69
C ARG A 113 6.24 15.05 -11.33
N PHE A 114 6.33 13.75 -11.04
CA PHE A 114 7.57 13.08 -10.65
C PHE A 114 8.29 12.40 -11.82
N ASP A 115 7.78 12.57 -13.04
CA ASP A 115 8.23 11.88 -14.26
C ASP A 115 8.47 10.37 -14.04
N ILE A 116 7.46 9.68 -13.50
CA ILE A 116 7.51 8.22 -13.30
C ILE A 116 6.10 7.61 -13.37
N PRO A 117 5.83 6.63 -14.28
CA PRO A 117 4.54 5.95 -14.36
C PRO A 117 4.17 5.28 -13.03
N LEU A 118 2.87 5.10 -12.77
CA LEU A 118 2.39 4.49 -11.53
C LEU A 118 2.86 3.04 -11.37
N GLU A 119 3.01 2.35 -12.50
CA GLU A 119 3.51 0.99 -12.61
C GLU A 119 5.04 0.91 -12.41
N GLY A 120 5.75 2.05 -12.38
CA GLY A 120 7.21 2.14 -12.33
C GLY A 120 7.87 2.19 -13.72
N LYS A 121 9.19 2.42 -13.73
CA LYS A 121 10.06 2.37 -14.94
C LYS A 121 10.99 1.15 -14.84
N GLY A 122 11.52 0.67 -15.98
CA GLY A 122 12.47 -0.45 -16.01
C GLY A 122 11.84 -1.85 -16.00
N TRP A 123 10.62 -1.98 -16.52
CA TRP A 123 10.02 -3.29 -16.81
C TRP A 123 10.77 -3.98 -17.95
N VAL A 124 10.94 -5.29 -17.83
CA VAL A 124 11.48 -6.15 -18.88
C VAL A 124 10.34 -6.96 -19.47
N ASP A 125 10.10 -6.76 -20.75
CA ASP A 125 9.17 -7.53 -21.55
C ASP A 125 9.94 -8.53 -22.42
N LEU A 126 9.50 -9.79 -22.41
CA LEU A 126 10.03 -10.85 -23.27
C LEU A 126 8.91 -11.35 -24.18
N PRO A 127 8.71 -10.72 -25.36
CA PRO A 127 7.61 -11.06 -26.27
C PRO A 127 7.61 -12.53 -26.71
N GLU A 128 8.80 -13.13 -26.89
CA GLU A 128 8.92 -14.53 -27.28
C GLU A 128 8.50 -15.48 -26.14
N HIS A 129 8.86 -15.17 -24.90
CA HIS A 129 8.37 -15.88 -23.71
C HIS A 129 6.84 -15.76 -23.61
N ARG A 130 6.27 -14.58 -23.90
CA ARG A 130 4.81 -14.38 -23.90
C ARG A 130 4.11 -15.28 -24.90
N LYS A 131 4.65 -15.40 -26.12
CA LYS A 131 4.10 -16.27 -27.17
C LYS A 131 4.14 -17.73 -26.75
N ALA A 132 5.30 -18.21 -26.32
CA ALA A 132 5.49 -19.59 -25.86
C ALA A 132 4.56 -19.91 -24.67
N ARG A 133 4.48 -19.03 -23.69
CA ARG A 133 3.58 -19.17 -22.53
C ARG A 133 2.12 -19.28 -22.90
N LYS A 134 1.65 -18.38 -23.75
CA LYS A 134 0.25 -18.39 -24.21
C LYS A 134 -0.07 -19.66 -25.02
N ALA A 135 0.85 -20.08 -25.89
CA ALA A 135 0.70 -21.31 -26.67
C ALA A 135 0.62 -22.54 -25.76
N ALA A 136 1.56 -22.67 -24.81
CA ALA A 136 1.60 -23.79 -23.88
C ALA A 136 0.38 -23.82 -22.96
N SER A 137 -0.02 -22.66 -22.42
CA SER A 137 -1.22 -22.55 -21.59
C SER A 137 -2.50 -22.95 -22.34
N ALA A 138 -2.60 -22.60 -23.62
CA ALA A 138 -3.76 -22.96 -24.45
C ALA A 138 -3.83 -24.47 -24.68
N LEU A 139 -2.71 -25.11 -25.00
CA LEU A 139 -2.64 -26.57 -25.18
C LEU A 139 -2.92 -27.32 -23.86
N LEU A 140 -2.40 -26.86 -22.72
CA LEU A 140 -2.66 -27.51 -21.43
C LEU A 140 -4.13 -27.43 -20.99
N LYS A 141 -4.80 -26.29 -21.22
CA LYS A 141 -6.14 -26.04 -20.67
C LYS A 141 -7.28 -26.46 -21.59
N ALA A 142 -7.06 -26.48 -22.90
CA ALA A 142 -8.14 -26.59 -23.87
C ALA A 142 -7.73 -27.27 -25.19
N SER A 143 -6.72 -28.16 -25.18
CA SER A 143 -6.27 -28.85 -26.41
C SER A 143 -7.43 -29.54 -27.14
N ASP A 144 -8.34 -30.19 -26.41
CA ASP A 144 -9.54 -30.85 -26.93
C ASP A 144 -10.47 -29.93 -27.74
N LYS A 145 -10.45 -28.63 -27.47
CA LYS A 145 -11.29 -27.60 -28.11
C LYS A 145 -10.56 -26.81 -29.20
N ILE A 146 -9.27 -27.04 -29.39
CA ILE A 146 -8.45 -26.34 -30.39
C ILE A 146 -8.37 -27.19 -31.66
N PRO A 147 -8.69 -26.65 -32.86
CA PRO A 147 -8.54 -27.39 -34.12
C PRO A 147 -7.11 -27.91 -34.32
N LYS A 148 -6.96 -29.11 -34.88
CA LYS A 148 -5.64 -29.78 -35.04
C LYS A 148 -4.60 -28.91 -35.75
N ASP A 149 -4.97 -28.21 -36.82
CA ASP A 149 -4.06 -27.31 -37.54
C ASP A 149 -3.55 -26.20 -36.63
N ARG A 150 -4.40 -25.67 -35.75
CA ARG A 150 -4.00 -24.65 -34.78
C ARG A 150 -3.13 -25.24 -33.68
N GLN A 151 -3.39 -26.47 -33.23
CA GLN A 151 -2.51 -27.14 -32.26
C GLN A 151 -1.09 -27.26 -32.81
N LEU A 152 -0.93 -27.72 -34.05
CA LEU A 152 0.39 -27.83 -34.71
C LEU A 152 1.15 -26.50 -34.75
N VAL A 153 0.46 -25.39 -35.04
CA VAL A 153 1.07 -24.04 -35.01
C VAL A 153 1.52 -23.67 -33.59
N LEU A 154 0.70 -23.93 -32.56
CA LEU A 154 1.05 -23.65 -31.17
C LEU A 154 2.23 -24.51 -30.70
N GLU A 155 2.25 -25.80 -31.05
CA GLU A 155 3.38 -26.68 -30.77
C GLU A 155 4.65 -26.19 -31.42
N MET A 156 4.58 -25.72 -32.68
CA MET A 156 5.75 -25.19 -33.38
C MET A 156 6.34 -23.97 -32.66
N VAL A 157 5.49 -23.05 -32.18
CA VAL A 157 5.92 -21.89 -31.38
C VAL A 157 6.70 -22.34 -30.14
N ILE A 158 6.18 -23.34 -29.43
CA ILE A 158 6.80 -23.85 -28.20
C ILE A 158 8.10 -24.59 -28.51
N LYS A 159 8.13 -25.43 -29.54
CA LYS A 159 9.33 -26.19 -29.96
C LYS A 159 10.45 -25.26 -30.39
N ASN A 160 10.15 -24.22 -31.16
CA ASN A 160 11.15 -23.22 -31.57
C ASN A 160 11.70 -22.47 -30.36
N PHE A 161 10.81 -22.00 -29.47
CA PHE A 161 11.21 -21.33 -28.24
C PHE A 161 12.09 -22.23 -27.35
N TRP A 162 11.70 -23.48 -27.14
CA TRP A 162 12.43 -24.44 -26.32
C TRP A 162 13.84 -24.69 -26.88
N LYS A 163 13.94 -24.91 -28.19
CA LYS A 163 15.21 -25.14 -28.87
C LYS A 163 16.18 -23.97 -28.73
N GLU A 164 15.67 -22.74 -28.77
CA GLU A 164 16.48 -21.52 -28.67
C GLU A 164 16.97 -21.23 -27.24
N ASN A 165 16.30 -21.74 -26.21
CA ASN A 165 16.54 -21.34 -24.82
C ASN A 165 17.05 -22.45 -23.89
N TYR A 166 16.92 -23.73 -24.26
CA TYR A 166 17.18 -24.88 -23.36
C TYR A 166 17.97 -26.01 -24.04
N GLU A 167 18.99 -25.67 -24.85
CA GLU A 167 19.85 -26.58 -25.64
C GLU A 167 19.79 -28.08 -25.27
N ASN A 168 19.18 -28.90 -26.15
CA ASN A 168 19.19 -30.37 -26.15
C ASN A 168 18.78 -31.09 -24.85
N GLU A 169 18.08 -30.45 -23.91
CA GLU A 169 17.45 -31.18 -22.81
C GLU A 169 16.36 -32.12 -23.37
N THR A 170 16.58 -33.43 -23.22
CA THR A 170 15.60 -34.45 -23.62
C THR A 170 14.56 -34.58 -22.51
N VAL A 171 13.55 -33.71 -22.57
CA VAL A 171 12.44 -33.67 -21.61
C VAL A 171 11.15 -34.11 -22.30
N ASP A 172 10.26 -34.75 -21.54
CA ASP A 172 8.96 -35.13 -22.08
C ASP A 172 8.10 -33.90 -22.43
N TRP A 173 7.23 -34.05 -23.44
CA TRP A 173 6.45 -32.95 -23.96
C TRP A 173 5.51 -32.32 -22.93
N GLN A 174 5.01 -33.09 -21.96
CA GLN A 174 4.10 -32.57 -20.95
C GLN A 174 4.83 -31.65 -19.97
N THR A 175 6.08 -31.99 -19.62
CA THR A 175 6.96 -31.12 -18.84
C THR A 175 7.30 -29.84 -19.60
N VAL A 176 7.68 -29.93 -20.88
CA VAL A 176 7.94 -28.75 -21.74
C VAL A 176 6.74 -27.80 -21.75
N LEU A 177 5.52 -28.32 -21.94
CA LEU A 177 4.31 -27.52 -21.90
C LEU A 177 4.11 -26.84 -20.55
N LYS A 178 4.32 -27.57 -19.45
CA LYS A 178 4.15 -27.02 -18.11
C LYS A 178 5.14 -25.88 -17.87
N GLU A 179 6.43 -26.10 -18.12
CA GLU A 179 7.47 -25.10 -17.90
C GLU A 179 7.24 -23.86 -18.76
N CYS A 180 6.99 -24.04 -20.05
CA CYS A 180 6.64 -22.93 -20.94
C CYS A 180 5.40 -22.18 -20.48
N SER A 181 4.40 -22.83 -19.87
CA SER A 181 3.20 -22.16 -19.36
C SER A 181 3.44 -21.29 -18.12
N GLU A 182 4.55 -21.52 -17.41
CA GLU A 182 4.91 -20.87 -16.15
C GLU A 182 6.05 -19.85 -16.29
N ILE A 183 6.72 -19.77 -17.45
CA ILE A 183 7.80 -18.80 -17.67
C ILE A 183 7.32 -17.35 -17.48
N LYS A 184 8.19 -16.51 -16.93
CA LYS A 184 7.93 -15.07 -16.83
C LYS A 184 8.17 -14.42 -18.20
N ASP A 185 7.22 -13.61 -18.64
CA ASP A 185 7.31 -12.81 -19.86
C ASP A 185 7.26 -11.31 -19.62
N HIS A 186 7.04 -10.91 -18.35
CA HIS A 186 6.98 -9.53 -17.91
C HIS A 186 7.38 -9.48 -16.43
N PHE A 187 8.43 -8.72 -16.10
CA PHE A 187 8.93 -8.64 -14.72
C PHE A 187 9.75 -7.36 -14.48
N LYS A 188 10.03 -7.06 -13.21
CA LYS A 188 10.88 -5.95 -12.76
C LYS A 188 12.34 -6.23 -13.15
N GLY A 189 12.92 -5.42 -14.04
CA GLY A 189 14.32 -5.52 -14.44
C GLY A 189 15.31 -5.06 -13.37
N PRO A 190 16.62 -5.13 -13.65
CA PRO A 190 17.66 -4.64 -12.74
C PRO A 190 17.56 -3.13 -12.49
N ASP A 191 17.14 -2.37 -13.50
CA ASP A 191 16.96 -0.92 -13.43
C ASP A 191 15.52 -0.53 -13.03
N PHE A 192 14.76 -1.45 -12.43
CA PHE A 192 13.38 -1.18 -12.08
C PHE A 192 13.26 -0.17 -10.94
N ILE A 193 12.47 0.88 -11.16
CA ILE A 193 12.22 1.94 -10.21
C ILE A 193 10.73 2.01 -9.93
N GLU A 194 10.35 1.85 -8.66
CA GLU A 194 8.98 2.03 -8.20
C GLU A 194 8.59 3.51 -8.15
N HIS A 195 7.36 3.80 -8.59
CA HIS A 195 6.80 5.15 -8.55
C HIS A 195 6.92 5.79 -7.18
N GLY A 196 6.43 5.10 -6.15
CA GLY A 196 6.40 5.60 -4.78
C GLY A 196 7.79 5.85 -4.22
N ASN A 197 8.75 4.97 -4.50
CA ASN A 197 10.13 5.13 -4.06
C ASN A 197 10.75 6.38 -4.69
N SER A 198 10.68 6.52 -6.02
CA SER A 198 11.23 7.68 -6.72
C SER A 198 10.58 8.99 -6.28
N ALA A 199 9.25 9.00 -6.15
CA ALA A 199 8.52 10.19 -5.69
C ALA A 199 8.97 10.61 -4.29
N ILE A 200 9.07 9.67 -3.34
CA ILE A 200 9.55 10.00 -1.98
C ILE A 200 11.01 10.43 -2.00
N GLN A 201 11.88 9.75 -2.75
CA GLN A 201 13.28 10.16 -2.89
C GLN A 201 13.40 11.62 -3.34
N GLN A 202 12.65 12.01 -4.38
CA GLN A 202 12.58 13.40 -4.87
C GLN A 202 12.08 14.36 -3.78
N LEU A 203 10.98 14.01 -3.09
CA LEU A 203 10.39 14.82 -2.01
C LEU A 203 11.28 14.92 -0.76
N THR A 204 12.26 14.03 -0.61
CA THR A 204 13.21 14.04 0.52
C THR A 204 14.55 14.69 0.21
N GLN A 205 14.77 15.18 -1.02
CA GLN A 205 16.04 15.82 -1.40
C GLN A 205 16.34 17.08 -0.58
N ASN A 206 15.31 17.88 -0.30
CA ASN A 206 15.41 19.05 0.55
C ASN A 206 15.22 18.64 2.02
N HIS A 207 16.33 18.28 2.66
CA HIS A 207 16.38 17.88 4.06
C HIS A 207 16.96 19.01 4.93
N ILE A 208 16.23 19.37 5.98
CA ILE A 208 16.60 20.43 6.93
C ILE A 208 16.68 19.80 8.31
N VAL A 209 17.71 20.16 9.08
CA VAL A 209 17.81 19.82 10.50
C VAL A 209 17.68 21.10 11.31
N ASP A 210 16.79 21.12 12.29
CA ASP A 210 16.63 22.30 13.16
C ASP A 210 17.73 22.41 14.24
N GLU A 211 17.68 23.49 15.02
CA GLU A 211 18.62 23.75 16.13
C GLU A 211 18.62 22.67 17.22
N ASN A 212 17.56 21.86 17.29
CA ASN A 212 17.41 20.77 18.25
C ASN A 212 17.81 19.41 17.65
N GLY A 213 18.31 19.38 16.41
CA GLY A 213 18.72 18.16 15.72
C GLY A 213 17.56 17.35 15.13
N LEU A 214 16.38 17.96 14.93
CA LEU A 214 15.21 17.29 14.36
C LEU A 214 15.20 17.41 12.83
N ASP A 215 14.93 16.28 12.15
CA ASP A 215 14.87 16.19 10.69
C ASP A 215 13.52 16.69 10.12
N PHE A 216 13.58 17.46 9.04
CA PHE A 216 12.43 18.02 8.33
C PHE A 216 12.58 17.92 6.80
N TRP A 217 11.46 17.64 6.11
CA TRP A 217 11.36 17.57 4.65
C TRP A 217 10.18 18.42 4.15
N PRO A 218 10.39 19.71 3.85
CA PRO A 218 9.30 20.63 3.49
C PRO A 218 8.48 20.18 2.26
N ASP A 219 9.14 19.57 1.28
CA ASP A 219 8.48 19.06 0.07
C ASP A 219 7.57 17.87 0.39
N LEU A 220 8.04 16.94 1.23
CA LEU A 220 7.27 15.80 1.69
C LEU A 220 6.09 16.24 2.58
N GLU A 221 6.27 17.26 3.43
CA GLU A 221 5.17 17.85 4.20
C GLU A 221 4.09 18.42 3.31
N ARG A 222 4.47 19.21 2.30
CA ARG A 222 3.53 19.76 1.31
C ARG A 222 2.77 18.64 0.60
N PHE A 223 3.45 17.56 0.22
CA PHE A 223 2.83 16.40 -0.41
C PHE A 223 1.82 15.69 0.51
N ILE A 224 2.12 15.52 1.80
CA ILE A 224 1.18 14.94 2.77
C ILE A 224 -0.04 15.85 2.94
N LYS A 225 0.17 17.16 3.06
CA LYS A 225 -0.91 18.15 3.15
C LYS A 225 -1.79 18.19 1.90
N GLU A 226 -1.20 18.03 0.72
CA GLU A 226 -1.90 17.93 -0.56
C GLU A 226 -2.87 16.72 -0.56
N TRP A 227 -2.42 15.56 -0.08
CA TRP A 227 -3.29 14.38 0.09
C TRP A 227 -4.42 14.61 1.11
N ARG A 228 -4.10 15.24 2.25
CA ARG A 228 -5.11 15.58 3.28
C ARG A 228 -6.16 16.54 2.74
N GLN A 229 -5.74 17.59 2.03
CA GLN A 229 -6.65 18.55 1.43
C GLN A 229 -7.50 17.91 0.34
N HIS A 230 -6.90 17.13 -0.55
CA HIS A 230 -7.61 16.39 -1.59
C HIS A 230 -8.69 15.45 -0.99
N PHE A 231 -8.39 14.78 0.13
CA PHE A 231 -9.39 13.98 0.84
C PHE A 231 -10.58 14.83 1.28
N LEU A 232 -10.36 15.99 1.91
CA LEU A 232 -11.43 16.89 2.34
C LEU A 232 -12.27 17.41 1.16
N ASP A 233 -11.61 17.82 0.08
CA ASP A 233 -12.25 18.42 -1.08
C ASP A 233 -13.22 17.45 -1.77
N HIS A 234 -12.82 16.19 -1.90
CA HIS A 234 -13.57 15.18 -2.62
C HIS A 234 -14.53 14.38 -1.71
N MET A 235 -14.16 14.09 -0.46
CA MET A 235 -15.01 13.30 0.44
C MET A 235 -16.00 14.12 1.24
N LYS A 236 -15.72 15.42 1.44
CA LYS A 236 -16.54 16.35 2.22
C LYS A 236 -17.08 15.71 3.50
N PRO A 237 -16.20 15.18 4.36
CA PRO A 237 -16.61 14.26 5.40
C PRO A 237 -17.46 14.95 6.47
N LYS A 238 -18.63 14.38 6.79
CA LYS A 238 -19.57 14.95 7.77
C LYS A 238 -19.35 14.50 9.21
N TYR A 239 -18.64 13.38 9.37
CA TYR A 239 -18.42 12.69 10.65
C TYR A 239 -16.93 12.60 11.00
N LEU A 240 -16.07 13.32 10.27
CA LEU A 240 -14.67 13.48 10.63
C LEU A 240 -14.55 14.45 11.80
N SER A 241 -13.66 14.15 12.75
CA SER A 241 -13.37 15.03 13.87
C SER A 241 -12.93 16.41 13.41
N LYS A 242 -13.38 17.44 14.13
CA LYS A 242 -12.93 18.83 13.95
C LYS A 242 -11.45 19.03 14.33
N LEU A 243 -10.87 18.11 15.10
CA LEU A 243 -9.46 18.11 15.48
C LEU A 243 -8.56 17.47 14.41
N TRP A 244 -9.14 16.78 13.43
CA TRP A 244 -8.40 16.34 12.25
C TRP A 244 -8.31 17.49 11.25
N SER A 245 -7.09 17.84 10.84
CA SER A 245 -6.85 18.94 9.91
C SER A 245 -5.67 18.64 9.00
N VAL A 246 -5.61 19.38 7.89
CA VAL A 246 -4.48 19.37 6.95
C VAL A 246 -3.17 19.68 7.67
N GLU A 247 -3.20 20.66 8.58
CA GLU A 247 -2.07 21.12 9.39
C GLU A 247 -1.77 20.24 10.61
N GLY A 248 -2.45 19.09 10.75
CA GLY A 248 -2.19 18.17 11.84
C GLY A 248 -0.73 17.69 11.87
N GLU A 249 -0.25 17.31 13.05
CA GLU A 249 1.13 16.87 13.24
C GLU A 249 1.53 15.73 12.27
N ILE A 250 2.72 15.87 11.67
CA ILE A 250 3.28 14.92 10.69
C ILE A 250 4.42 14.10 11.30
N TYR A 251 5.26 14.73 12.12
CA TYR A 251 6.47 14.12 12.67
C TYR A 251 6.19 13.45 14.02
N SER A 252 6.68 12.23 14.17
CA SER A 252 6.79 11.57 15.46
C SER A 252 7.96 12.18 16.23
N ARG A 253 7.66 13.21 17.01
CA ARG A 253 8.52 13.64 18.12
C ARG A 253 8.38 12.67 19.29
#